data_AF-E3BJV1-F1
#
_entry.id   AF-E3BJV1-F1
#
_cell.length_a   1.000
_cell.length_b   1.000
_cell.length_c   1.000
_cell.angle_alpha   90.00
_cell.angle_beta   90.00
_cell.angle_gamma   90.00
#
_symmetry.space_group_name_H-M   'P 1'
#
loop_
_entity.id
_entity.type
_entity.pdbx_description
1 polymer ?
#
loop_
_entity_poly.entity_id
_entity_poly.type
_entity_poly.pdbx_seq_one_letter_code
_entity_poly.pdbx_strand_id
1 'polypeptide(L)'
;MLMIREFFKRRALLRIISKMSPALIKGYGSRDYYSAGQVYQTALSLDLSKRYFKYNLALFCCETEPSLANKPMISEALFTDLRDEIKHKFFLGSDYSAIDIMKLIHAPTWKGGRMDDYMSHHRGMNSRF
;
A
#
# COMPACT_ATOMS: atom_id res chain seq x y z
N MET A 1 -18.28 0.95 -13.07
CA MET A 1 -17.69 -0.27 -12.48
C MET A 1 -16.17 -0.08 -12.30
N LEU A 2 -15.73 0.82 -11.39
CA LEU A 2 -14.31 1.14 -11.13
C LEU A 2 -13.82 0.58 -9.78
N MET A 3 -14.72 0.40 -8.81
CA MET A 3 -14.37 0.00 -7.44
C MET A 3 -13.62 -1.34 -7.33
N ILE A 4 -13.96 -2.33 -8.16
CA ILE A 4 -13.33 -3.66 -8.10
C ILE A 4 -11.85 -3.59 -8.52
N ARG A 5 -11.52 -2.82 -9.56
CA ARG A 5 -10.13 -2.64 -10.03
C ARG A 5 -9.29 -1.92 -8.99
N GLU A 6 -9.86 -0.92 -8.32
CA GLU A 6 -9.20 -0.19 -7.25
C GLU A 6 -8.99 -1.04 -6.00
N PHE A 7 -9.94 -1.91 -5.65
CA PHE A 7 -9.80 -2.84 -4.54
C PHE A 7 -8.68 -3.86 -4.76
N PHE A 8 -8.58 -4.43 -5.97
CA PHE A 8 -7.48 -5.34 -6.32
C PHE A 8 -6.13 -4.64 -6.32
N LYS A 9 -6.05 -3.39 -6.84
CA LYS A 9 -4.85 -2.56 -6.76
C LYS A 9 -4.45 -2.34 -5.30
N ARG A 10 -5.38 -1.93 -4.42
CA ARG A 10 -5.12 -1.73 -2.99
C ARG A 10 -4.58 -3.00 -2.33
N ARG A 11 -5.19 -4.17 -2.58
CA ARG A 11 -4.71 -5.46 -2.05
C ARG A 11 -3.32 -5.84 -2.58
N ALA A 12 -3.04 -5.56 -3.84
CA ALA A 12 -1.71 -5.78 -4.42
C ALA A 12 -0.65 -4.90 -3.74
N LEU A 13 -0.95 -3.61 -3.55
CA LEU A 13 -0.07 -2.67 -2.85
C LEU A 13 0.17 -3.10 -1.39
N LEU A 14 -0.86 -3.50 -0.64
CA LEU A 14 -0.68 -3.99 0.74
C LEU A 14 0.18 -5.26 0.80
N ARG A 15 0.01 -6.19 -0.15
CA ARG A 15 0.88 -7.38 -0.25
C ARG A 15 2.33 -7.01 -0.52
N ILE A 16 2.56 -6.03 -1.38
CA ILE A 16 3.89 -5.52 -1.67
C ILE A 16 4.50 -4.91 -0.41
N ILE A 17 3.77 -4.03 0.27
CA ILE A 17 4.23 -3.38 1.50
C ILE A 17 4.60 -4.47 2.52
N SER A 18 3.72 -5.46 2.73
CA SER A 18 3.96 -6.60 3.63
C SER A 18 5.23 -7.40 3.34
N LYS A 19 5.68 -7.49 2.08
CA LYS A 19 6.93 -8.17 1.71
C LYS A 19 8.15 -7.25 1.77
N MET A 20 8.00 -6.02 1.27
CA MET A 20 9.07 -5.03 1.18
C MET A 20 9.49 -4.49 2.54
N SER A 21 8.54 -4.18 3.42
CA SER A 21 8.79 -3.60 4.73
C SER A 21 9.77 -4.43 5.59
N PRO A 22 9.54 -5.74 5.85
CA PRO A 22 10.48 -6.52 6.64
C PRO A 22 11.84 -6.69 5.96
N ALA A 23 11.89 -6.77 4.61
CA ALA A 23 13.14 -6.90 3.87
C ALA A 23 13.98 -5.62 3.94
N LEU A 24 13.35 -4.44 3.81
CA LEU A 24 14.00 -3.14 3.95
C LEU A 24 14.49 -2.90 5.37
N ILE A 25 13.67 -3.21 6.38
CA ILE A 25 14.05 -3.10 7.79
C ILE A 25 15.24 -4.01 8.10
N LYS A 26 15.22 -5.25 7.62
CA LYS A 26 16.32 -6.21 7.83
C LYS A 26 17.61 -5.78 7.14
N GLY A 27 17.52 -5.23 5.93
CA GLY A 27 18.69 -4.86 5.12
C GLY A 27 19.30 -3.51 5.50
N TYR A 28 18.49 -2.53 5.88
CA TYR A 28 18.93 -1.13 6.00
C TYR A 28 18.48 -0.43 7.29
N GLY A 29 17.69 -1.11 8.13
CA GLY A 29 17.06 -0.54 9.33
C GLY A 29 15.76 0.21 9.04
N SER A 30 15.03 0.56 10.10
CA SER A 30 13.83 1.41 9.99
C SER A 30 14.22 2.85 9.69
N ARG A 31 13.65 3.44 8.65
CA ARG A 31 13.96 4.81 8.18
C ARG A 31 12.71 5.49 7.65
N ASP A 32 12.65 6.81 7.73
CA ASP A 32 11.58 7.62 7.14
C ASP A 32 11.52 7.51 5.62
N TYR A 33 12.67 7.32 4.98
CA TYR A 33 12.81 7.16 3.54
C TYR A 33 13.96 6.20 3.17
N TYR A 34 13.82 5.53 2.02
CA TYR A 34 14.87 4.69 1.43
C TYR A 34 15.30 5.26 0.07
N SER A 35 16.56 5.04 -0.30
CA SER A 35 17.03 5.46 -1.63
C SER A 35 16.45 4.55 -2.72
N ALA A 36 16.33 5.08 -3.95
CA ALA A 36 15.81 4.31 -5.08
C ALA A 36 16.64 3.04 -5.35
N GLY A 37 17.95 3.07 -5.05
CA GLY A 37 18.82 1.89 -5.17
C GLY A 37 18.49 0.80 -4.14
N GLN A 38 18.24 1.17 -2.89
CA GLN A 38 17.86 0.24 -1.82
C GLN A 38 16.51 -0.43 -2.12
N VAL A 39 15.53 0.37 -2.54
CA VAL A 39 14.21 -0.14 -2.96
C VAL A 39 14.34 -1.04 -4.19
N TYR A 40 15.20 -0.69 -5.15
CA TYR A 40 15.45 -1.51 -6.34
C TYR A 40 16.04 -2.88 -6.00
N GLN A 41 17.14 -2.90 -5.25
CA GLN A 41 17.80 -4.14 -4.86
C GLN A 41 16.89 -5.05 -4.04
N THR A 42 16.09 -4.47 -3.14
CA THR A 42 15.13 -5.24 -2.32
C THR A 42 13.98 -5.79 -3.14
N ALA A 43 13.46 -5.03 -4.12
CA ALA A 43 12.42 -5.53 -4.99
C ALA A 43 12.92 -6.67 -5.90
N LEU A 44 14.16 -6.59 -6.36
CA LEU A 44 14.80 -7.66 -7.13
C LEU A 44 15.01 -8.92 -6.29
N SER A 45 15.49 -8.79 -5.04
CA SER A 45 15.71 -9.94 -4.16
C SER A 45 14.41 -10.67 -3.78
N LEU A 46 13.29 -9.96 -3.80
CA LEU A 46 11.95 -10.49 -3.54
C LEU A 46 11.21 -10.98 -4.79
N ASP A 47 11.86 -10.96 -5.96
CA ASP A 47 11.29 -11.31 -7.28
C ASP A 47 9.94 -10.62 -7.55
N LEU A 48 9.85 -9.32 -7.19
CA LEU A 48 8.63 -8.56 -7.39
C LEU A 48 8.45 -8.19 -8.87
N SER A 49 7.21 -8.30 -9.35
CA SER A 49 6.88 -7.96 -10.73
C SER A 49 7.27 -6.51 -11.05
N LYS A 50 8.00 -6.34 -12.16
CA LYS A 50 8.40 -5.04 -12.72
C LYS A 50 7.23 -4.07 -12.90
N ARG A 51 6.01 -4.59 -13.09
CA ARG A 51 4.78 -3.79 -13.21
C ARG A 51 4.51 -2.91 -11.99
N TYR A 52 4.85 -3.39 -10.79
CA TYR A 52 4.63 -2.67 -9.54
C TYR A 52 5.85 -1.90 -9.06
N PHE A 53 6.93 -1.90 -9.84
CA PHE A 53 8.17 -1.27 -9.44
C PHE A 53 8.01 0.23 -9.19
N LYS A 54 7.27 0.91 -10.06
CA LYS A 54 6.94 2.33 -9.94
C LYS A 54 6.21 2.65 -8.64
N TYR A 55 5.29 1.76 -8.24
CA TYR A 55 4.60 1.85 -6.96
C TYR A 55 5.55 1.61 -5.78
N ASN A 56 6.49 0.68 -5.88
CA ASN A 56 7.49 0.45 -4.83
C ASN A 56 8.32 1.70 -4.55
N LEU A 57 8.77 2.38 -5.62
CA LEU A 57 9.48 3.64 -5.48
C LEU A 57 8.60 4.70 -4.81
N ALA A 58 7.38 4.92 -5.29
CA ALA A 58 6.47 5.93 -4.72
C ALA A 58 6.12 5.65 -3.24
N LEU A 59 6.05 4.38 -2.84
CA LEU A 59 5.74 3.99 -1.46
C LEU A 59 6.90 4.23 -0.48
N PHE A 60 8.15 4.01 -0.90
CA PHE A 60 9.29 3.94 0.04
C PHE A 60 10.39 4.99 -0.20
N CYS A 61 10.41 5.67 -1.34
CA CYS A 61 11.39 6.73 -1.63
C CYS A 61 10.91 8.13 -1.23
N CYS A 62 11.89 9.01 -0.99
CA CYS A 62 11.65 10.45 -0.78
C CYS A 62 11.46 11.18 -2.12
N GLU A 63 10.63 12.23 -2.13
CA GLU A 63 10.42 13.14 -3.27
C GLU A 63 11.72 13.85 -3.72
N THR A 64 12.70 13.99 -2.84
CA THR A 64 13.86 14.87 -3.03
C THR A 64 15.15 14.14 -3.44
N GLU A 65 15.07 12.94 -4.03
CA GLU A 65 16.27 12.28 -4.57
C GLU A 65 16.56 12.77 -6.00
N PRO A 66 17.57 13.64 -6.24
CA PRO A 66 17.95 14.09 -7.58
C PRO A 66 18.49 12.95 -8.46
N SER A 67 18.64 11.74 -7.91
CA SER A 67 19.10 10.53 -8.59
C SER A 67 18.02 9.86 -9.46
N LEU A 68 16.78 10.36 -9.43
CA LEU A 68 15.68 9.86 -10.26
C LEU A 68 15.77 10.29 -11.72
N ALA A 69 16.27 11.50 -12.01
CA ALA A 69 16.38 12.04 -13.37
C ALA A 69 17.28 11.21 -14.30
N ASN A 70 18.26 10.48 -13.73
CA ASN A 70 19.21 9.65 -14.47
C ASN A 70 18.87 8.15 -14.45
N LYS A 71 17.76 7.74 -13.83
CA LYS A 71 17.34 6.33 -13.81
C LYS A 71 16.18 6.12 -14.80
N PRO A 72 16.27 5.15 -15.73
CA PRO A 72 15.24 4.91 -16.75
C PRO A 72 13.93 4.33 -16.20
N MET A 73 13.69 4.39 -14.89
CA MET A 73 12.67 3.63 -14.20
C MET A 73 11.35 4.37 -13.99
N ILE A 74 11.38 5.70 -13.82
CA ILE A 74 10.17 6.51 -13.69
C ILE A 74 10.50 8.00 -13.94
N SER A 75 9.62 8.71 -14.64
CA SER A 75 9.69 10.17 -14.79
C SER A 75 9.26 10.84 -13.48
N GLU A 76 9.85 11.99 -13.15
CA GLU A 76 9.47 12.80 -11.99
C GLU A 76 7.98 13.10 -11.95
N ALA A 77 7.38 13.52 -13.09
CA ALA A 77 5.94 13.78 -13.17
C ALA A 77 5.08 12.55 -12.84
N LEU A 78 5.50 11.36 -13.28
CA LEU A 78 4.82 10.09 -12.97
C LEU A 78 5.03 9.68 -11.51
N PHE A 79 6.17 10.01 -10.92
CA PHE A 79 6.43 9.73 -9.51
C PHE A 79 5.50 10.56 -8.62
N THR A 80 5.38 11.87 -8.89
CA THR A 80 4.50 12.78 -8.16
C THR A 80 3.03 12.35 -8.26
N ASP A 81 2.56 12.03 -9.48
CA ASP A 81 1.19 11.56 -9.71
C ASP A 81 0.88 10.26 -8.93
N LEU A 82 1.82 9.31 -8.93
CA LEU A 82 1.67 8.08 -8.13
C LEU A 82 1.69 8.35 -6.62
N ARG A 83 2.49 9.32 -6.18
CA ARG A 83 2.54 9.68 -4.77
C ARG A 83 1.23 10.32 -4.33
N ASP A 84 0.68 11.23 -5.12
CA ASP A 84 -0.65 11.82 -4.88
C ASP A 84 -1.75 10.76 -4.92
N GLU A 85 -1.69 9.81 -5.86
CA GLU A 85 -2.59 8.64 -5.87
C GLU A 85 -2.53 7.89 -4.52
N ILE A 86 -1.34 7.66 -3.97
CA ILE A 86 -1.14 6.97 -2.68
C ILE A 86 -1.61 7.84 -1.50
N LYS A 87 -1.28 9.14 -1.48
CA LYS A 87 -1.72 10.10 -0.45
C LYS A 87 -3.24 10.10 -0.33
N HIS A 88 -3.95 10.23 -1.46
CA HIS A 88 -5.41 10.20 -1.46
C HIS A 88 -5.99 8.83 -1.11
N LYS A 89 -5.34 7.73 -1.50
CA LYS A 89 -5.84 6.37 -1.23
C LYS A 89 -5.65 5.88 0.20
N PHE A 90 -4.56 6.27 0.87
CA PHE A 90 -4.20 5.72 2.19
C PHE A 90 -4.17 6.76 3.29
N PHE A 91 -3.94 8.03 2.98
CA PHE A 91 -3.69 9.09 3.96
C PHE A 91 -4.63 10.30 3.84
N LEU A 92 -5.72 10.17 3.09
CA LEU A 92 -6.74 11.23 2.91
C LEU A 92 -6.15 12.56 2.39
N GLY A 93 -5.05 12.49 1.62
CA GLY A 93 -4.36 13.67 1.07
C GLY A 93 -3.22 14.22 1.94
N SER A 94 -2.98 13.65 3.11
CA SER A 94 -1.81 14.01 3.93
C SER A 94 -0.52 13.40 3.37
N ASP A 95 0.60 14.10 3.58
CA ASP A 95 1.92 13.56 3.32
C ASP A 95 2.20 12.31 4.17
N TYR A 96 3.03 11.41 3.65
CA TYR A 96 3.38 10.16 4.31
C TYR A 96 4.88 9.89 4.24
N SER A 97 5.37 9.13 5.22
CA SER A 97 6.72 8.55 5.24
C SER A 97 6.68 7.04 4.97
N ALA A 98 7.84 6.45 4.71
CA ALA A 98 7.98 4.99 4.61
C ALA A 98 7.56 4.28 5.92
N ILE A 99 7.76 4.93 7.07
CA ILE A 99 7.33 4.42 8.37
C ILE A 99 5.80 4.36 8.46
N ASP A 100 5.10 5.39 7.98
CA ASP A 100 3.63 5.40 7.98
C ASP A 100 3.06 4.34 7.05
N ILE A 101 3.72 4.13 5.90
CA ILE A 101 3.42 3.01 5.00
C ILE A 101 3.61 1.65 5.70
N MET A 102 4.67 1.47 6.49
CA MET A 102 4.86 0.24 7.28
C MET A 102 3.76 0.04 8.32
N LYS A 103 3.31 1.13 8.97
CA LYS A 103 2.19 1.07 9.92
C LYS A 103 0.89 0.62 9.26
N LEU A 104 0.69 0.81 7.95
CA LEU A 104 -0.50 0.32 7.24
C LEU A 104 -0.65 -1.21 7.26
N ILE A 105 0.45 -1.97 7.40
CA ILE A 105 0.39 -3.43 7.57
C ILE A 105 -0.10 -3.79 8.97
N HIS A 106 0.34 -3.01 9.96
CA HIS A 106 0.05 -3.25 11.37
C HIS A 106 -1.29 -2.65 11.81
N ALA A 107 -1.89 -1.77 11.01
CA ALA A 107 -3.23 -1.29 11.23
C ALA A 107 -4.16 -2.51 11.37
N PRO A 108 -4.88 -2.66 12.49
CA PRO A 108 -5.74 -3.81 12.70
C PRO A 108 -6.76 -3.82 11.55
N THR A 109 -6.62 -4.81 10.69
CA THR A 109 -7.66 -5.18 9.73
C THR A 109 -8.97 -5.14 10.48
N TRP A 110 -9.85 -4.20 10.12
CA TRP A 110 -11.22 -4.07 10.61
C TRP A 110 -11.81 -5.45 10.92
N LYS A 111 -11.81 -5.84 12.19
CA LYS A 111 -12.27 -7.15 12.66
C LYS A 111 -13.77 -7.08 12.86
N GLY A 112 -14.50 -6.74 11.81
CA GLY A 112 -15.94 -6.52 11.83
C GLY A 112 -16.32 -5.29 12.65
N GLY A 113 -17.14 -4.42 12.08
CA GLY A 113 -18.02 -3.64 12.94
C GLY A 113 -18.79 -4.63 13.80
N ARG A 114 -19.11 -4.28 15.04
CA ARG A 114 -20.21 -4.97 15.73
C ARG A 114 -21.37 -5.02 14.73
N MET A 115 -21.76 -6.22 14.31
CA MET A 115 -23.10 -6.44 13.80
C MET A 115 -24.00 -6.14 15.00
N ASP A 116 -24.39 -4.88 15.14
CA ASP A 116 -25.62 -4.51 15.84
C ASP A 116 -26.75 -4.61 14.81
N ASP A 117 -26.83 -5.77 14.15
CA ASP A 117 -27.89 -6.06 13.22
C ASP A 117 -28.96 -6.77 14.05
N TYR A 118 -29.68 -6.01 14.85
CA TYR A 118 -30.93 -6.40 15.51
C TYR A 118 -32.06 -6.74 14.50
N MET A 119 -31.71 -7.18 13.29
CA MET A 119 -32.62 -7.38 12.15
C MET A 119 -32.46 -8.75 11.48
N SER A 120 -32.13 -9.78 12.26
CA SER A 120 -32.46 -11.18 11.90
C SER A 120 -33.79 -11.60 12.54
N HIS A 121 -34.84 -10.82 12.32
CA HIS A 121 -36.21 -11.22 12.65
C HIS A 121 -37.03 -11.26 11.35
N HIS A 122 -36.63 -12.17 10.46
CA HIS A 122 -37.47 -12.50 9.32
C HIS A 122 -37.35 -13.98 8.95
N ARG A 123 -38.42 -14.71 9.32
CA ARG A 123 -38.97 -15.94 8.73
C ARG A 123 -38.64 -17.28 9.42
N GLY A 124 -39.72 -17.93 9.86
CA GLY A 124 -39.81 -19.35 10.23
C GLY A 124 -40.77 -19.57 11.40
N MET A 125 -42.10 -19.54 11.19
CA MET A 125 -42.96 -20.74 11.18
C MET A 125 -42.99 -21.43 12.57
N ASN A 126 -44.11 -21.42 13.32
CA ASN A 126 -45.25 -22.31 13.07
C ASN A 126 -46.53 -21.80 13.79
N SER A 127 -47.53 -21.32 13.04
CA SER A 127 -48.93 -21.36 13.48
C SER A 127 -49.61 -22.55 12.81
N ARG A 128 -49.75 -23.68 13.51
CA ARG A 128 -50.68 -24.76 13.14
C ARG A 128 -51.14 -25.53 14.38
N PHE A 129 -52.47 -25.45 14.58
CA PHE A 129 -53.37 -26.18 15.48
C PHE A 129 -53.37 -25.79 16.96
#